data_AF-A0AA36IJL1-F1
#
_entry.id   AF-A0AA36IJL1-F1
#
_cell.length_a   1.000
_cell.length_b   1.000
_cell.length_c   1.000
_cell.angle_alpha   90.00
_cell.angle_beta   90.00
_cell.angle_gamma   90.00
#
_symmetry.space_group_name_H-M   'P 1'
#
loop_
_entity.id
_entity.type
_entity.pdbx_description
1 polymer ?
#
loop_
_entity_poly.entity_id
_entity_poly.type
_entity_poly.pdbx_seq_one_letter_code
_entity_poly.pdbx_strand_id
1 'polypeptide(L)'
;MTTDLFRDLESMKPLTIEEGGRQDPFDNRKLQSMMEALKEGDSTTDQYIAGGNVAWVSWSWSSTASVPVYKSSVKWIMHTTYKKPQPINLVVAVDDLFMDQKNGQMKRISPEEDHHAFILATARDLQQDKFQEAGAVAEWRRAWLSSTIDCRFKPGLNLFWEAAKQREDVGTSYETMYYSPVQRIFQIVSFKLNHESASKTKLTTKKLFEILSANLTVTSGEAVTQSFLEVLMALWNSLLSDTSFREDVLLSEELFGKRSPIKSIYVLRDLATACKKQPPCVKWVFDALMDAALNKIFKQGELNPQALAGKNPRFALIDGGALLLRLFHMWAWKYVLKDEILDMLLAHKSLPCEDAKRIREKLSTQETWRKAMAGGLLFSRETLDNIPDNELDPSILTAIGDSSVAHDIVMIWTWRRGKSVKVVANKSWLGALQPASQEAAEFLADLIYTKKYDEKVKSVLHTNFDVNALLEREVLKPIWDKLTKKADKRLRQRRRSQRTKVRWMTPPL
;
A
#
# COMPACT_ATOMS: atom_id res chain seq x y z
N MET A 1 -38.65 14.46 9.92
CA MET A 1 -39.08 14.99 8.60
C MET A 1 -38.06 14.72 7.50
N THR A 2 -36.74 14.75 7.74
CA THR A 2 -35.73 14.60 6.67
C THR A 2 -35.41 13.16 6.26
N THR A 3 -35.62 12.16 7.12
CA THR A 3 -35.57 10.73 6.75
C THR A 3 -36.74 10.29 5.86
N ASP A 4 -37.80 11.09 5.76
CA ASP A 4 -38.99 10.75 4.98
C ASP A 4 -38.75 10.88 3.46
N LEU A 5 -37.80 11.70 3.02
CA LEU A 5 -37.49 11.91 1.59
C LEU A 5 -36.82 10.69 0.93
N PHE A 6 -36.14 9.87 1.73
CA PHE A 6 -35.54 8.60 1.30
C PHE A 6 -36.41 7.39 1.65
N ARG A 7 -37.57 7.61 2.28
CA ARG A 7 -38.52 6.54 2.57
C ARG A 7 -39.03 5.95 1.27
N ASP A 8 -39.05 4.63 1.18
CA ASP A 8 -39.51 3.88 0.02
C ASP A 8 -38.80 4.25 -1.29
N LEU A 9 -37.54 4.69 -1.21
CA LEU A 9 -36.75 5.07 -2.40
C LEU A 9 -36.72 3.94 -3.42
N GLU A 10 -36.65 2.68 -2.99
CA GLU A 10 -36.71 1.50 -3.88
C GLU A 10 -38.00 1.44 -4.71
N SER A 11 -39.13 1.95 -4.20
CA SER A 11 -40.42 1.96 -4.91
C SER A 11 -40.58 3.16 -5.86
N MET A 12 -39.73 4.18 -5.74
CA MET A 12 -39.84 5.39 -6.54
C MET A 12 -39.43 5.15 -7.99
N LYS A 13 -40.12 5.81 -8.91
CA LYS A 13 -39.78 5.83 -10.33
C LYS A 13 -38.65 6.83 -10.62
N PRO A 14 -37.87 6.61 -11.69
CA PRO A 14 -36.91 7.58 -12.18
C PRO A 14 -37.62 8.88 -12.55
N LEU A 15 -36.93 10.00 -12.38
CA LEU A 15 -37.46 11.30 -12.78
C LEU A 15 -37.61 11.37 -14.30
N THR A 16 -38.72 11.95 -14.74
CA THR A 16 -38.91 12.35 -16.14
C THR A 16 -37.94 13.48 -16.50
N ILE A 17 -37.74 13.72 -17.80
CA ILE A 17 -36.92 14.84 -18.28
C ILE A 17 -37.42 16.19 -17.73
N GLU A 18 -38.74 16.38 -17.66
CA GLU A 18 -39.39 17.59 -17.13
C GLU A 18 -39.09 17.80 -15.62
N GLU A 19 -38.94 16.71 -14.86
CA GLU A 19 -38.61 16.73 -13.44
C GLU A 19 -37.09 16.83 -13.17
N GLY A 20 -36.28 16.91 -14.23
CA GLY A 20 -34.82 16.99 -14.15
C GLY A 20 -34.09 15.65 -14.31
N GLY A 21 -34.76 14.63 -14.86
CA GLY A 21 -34.14 13.38 -15.31
C GLY A 21 -33.19 13.59 -16.49
N ARG A 22 -32.14 12.76 -16.59
CA ARG A 22 -31.16 12.84 -17.69
C ARG A 22 -31.57 12.07 -18.96
N GLN A 23 -32.51 11.17 -18.83
CA GLN A 23 -32.95 10.20 -19.83
C GLN A 23 -34.45 9.93 -19.63
N ASP A 24 -35.10 9.36 -20.64
CA ASP A 24 -36.47 8.84 -20.48
C ASP A 24 -36.52 7.78 -19.36
N PRO A 25 -37.53 7.81 -18.47
CA PRO A 25 -37.66 6.79 -17.43
C PRO A 25 -37.68 5.38 -17.99
N PHE A 26 -37.06 4.46 -17.25
CA PHE A 26 -37.03 3.05 -17.56
C PHE A 26 -38.43 2.47 -17.83
N ASP A 27 -38.59 1.78 -18.96
CA ASP A 27 -39.82 1.17 -19.42
C ASP A 27 -39.63 -0.33 -19.67
N ASN A 28 -40.32 -1.14 -18.86
CA ASN A 28 -40.32 -2.60 -18.97
C ASN A 28 -40.71 -3.09 -20.36
N ARG A 29 -41.60 -2.39 -21.07
CA ARG A 29 -42.04 -2.80 -22.41
C ARG A 29 -40.91 -2.66 -23.41
N LYS A 30 -40.18 -1.54 -23.36
CA LYS A 30 -39.01 -1.31 -24.22
C LYS A 30 -37.91 -2.35 -23.96
N LEU A 31 -37.67 -2.67 -22.69
CA LEU A 31 -36.71 -3.72 -22.34
C LEU A 31 -37.16 -5.11 -22.85
N GLN A 32 -38.44 -5.47 -22.68
CA GLN A 32 -38.98 -6.73 -23.19
C GLN A 32 -38.85 -6.84 -24.70
N SER A 33 -39.21 -5.79 -25.45
CA SER A 33 -39.05 -5.77 -26.91
C SER A 33 -37.59 -5.94 -27.34
N MET A 34 -36.64 -5.31 -26.63
CA MET A 34 -35.21 -5.54 -26.88
C MET A 34 -34.81 -6.99 -26.62
N MET A 35 -35.27 -7.60 -25.52
CA MET A 35 -34.98 -9.00 -25.21
C MET A 35 -35.58 -9.97 -26.23
N GLU A 36 -36.80 -9.71 -26.72
CA GLU A 36 -37.46 -10.50 -27.76
C GLU A 36 -36.70 -10.40 -29.09
N ALA A 37 -36.31 -9.20 -29.51
CA ALA A 37 -35.50 -9.00 -30.71
C ALA A 37 -34.17 -9.77 -30.65
N LEU A 38 -33.48 -9.74 -29.50
CA LEU A 38 -32.25 -10.50 -29.29
C LEU A 38 -32.47 -12.02 -29.35
N LYS A 39 -33.61 -12.52 -28.87
CA LYS A 39 -33.97 -13.94 -28.95
C LYS A 39 -34.28 -14.38 -30.38
N GLU A 40 -34.82 -13.47 -31.19
CA GLU A 40 -35.08 -13.70 -32.63
C GLU A 40 -33.81 -13.62 -33.48
N GLY A 41 -32.65 -13.32 -32.87
CA GLY A 41 -31.36 -13.24 -33.55
C GLY A 41 -31.06 -11.86 -34.15
N ASP A 42 -31.87 -10.85 -33.85
CA ASP A 42 -31.54 -9.47 -34.18
C ASP A 42 -30.41 -8.97 -33.25
N SER A 43 -29.23 -8.82 -33.83
CA SER A 43 -28.03 -8.36 -33.12
C SER A 43 -27.85 -6.84 -33.16
N THR A 44 -28.80 -6.10 -33.72
CA THR A 44 -28.64 -4.65 -33.92
C THR A 44 -28.62 -3.86 -32.62
N THR A 45 -29.21 -4.37 -31.53
CA THR A 45 -29.23 -3.66 -30.24
C THR A 45 -29.16 -4.61 -29.04
N ASP A 46 -27.99 -4.77 -28.42
CA ASP A 46 -27.79 -5.57 -27.19
C ASP A 46 -27.83 -4.75 -25.89
N GLN A 47 -28.25 -3.48 -25.99
CA GLN A 47 -28.26 -2.50 -24.92
C GLN A 47 -29.56 -1.71 -24.89
N TYR A 48 -30.06 -1.44 -23.68
CA TYR A 48 -31.17 -0.51 -23.42
C TYR A 48 -30.74 0.50 -22.36
N ILE A 49 -30.63 1.77 -22.76
CA ILE A 49 -30.20 2.86 -21.88
C ILE A 49 -31.42 3.69 -21.49
N ALA A 50 -31.63 3.90 -20.19
CA ALA A 50 -32.75 4.68 -19.68
C ALA A 50 -32.42 5.40 -18.36
N GLY A 51 -33.30 6.33 -17.97
CA GLY A 51 -33.31 6.92 -16.65
C GLY A 51 -33.69 5.87 -15.62
N GLY A 52 -32.90 5.75 -14.56
CA GLY A 52 -33.02 4.69 -13.58
C GLY A 52 -32.87 5.19 -12.15
N ASN A 53 -33.37 4.37 -11.23
CA ASN A 53 -33.24 4.59 -9.80
C ASN A 53 -32.10 3.72 -9.25
N VAL A 54 -31.09 4.36 -8.65
CA VAL A 54 -29.93 3.66 -8.08
C VAL A 54 -30.34 2.62 -7.04
N ALA A 55 -31.43 2.85 -6.30
CA ALA A 55 -31.95 1.92 -5.30
C ALA A 55 -32.49 0.61 -5.89
N TRP A 56 -32.68 0.54 -7.20
CA TRP A 56 -33.07 -0.72 -7.86
C TRP A 56 -31.92 -1.70 -8.00
N VAL A 57 -30.68 -1.20 -7.92
CA VAL A 57 -29.46 -1.99 -8.11
C VAL A 57 -28.99 -2.56 -6.78
N SER A 58 -28.72 -3.87 -6.77
CA SER A 58 -28.23 -4.53 -5.57
C SER A 58 -26.85 -4.00 -5.20
N TRP A 59 -26.72 -3.53 -3.96
CA TRP A 59 -25.46 -3.04 -3.40
C TRP A 59 -24.58 -4.17 -2.86
N SER A 60 -25.16 -5.34 -2.57
CA SER A 60 -24.45 -6.50 -2.00
C SER A 60 -24.08 -7.55 -3.04
N TRP A 61 -24.70 -7.51 -4.22
CA TRP A 61 -24.39 -8.45 -5.30
C TRP A 61 -23.17 -7.99 -6.11
N SER A 62 -22.36 -8.97 -6.52
CA SER A 62 -21.19 -8.78 -7.35
C SER A 62 -21.07 -9.87 -8.41
N SER A 63 -20.80 -9.45 -9.65
CA SER A 63 -20.41 -10.34 -10.75
C SER A 63 -19.03 -10.97 -10.55
N THR A 64 -18.21 -10.39 -9.67
CA THR A 64 -16.86 -10.83 -9.36
C THR A 64 -16.62 -10.84 -7.85
N ALA A 65 -17.49 -11.53 -7.09
CA ALA A 65 -17.51 -11.48 -5.61
C ALA A 65 -16.20 -11.90 -4.91
N SER A 66 -15.33 -12.63 -5.61
CA SER A 66 -14.01 -13.03 -5.14
C SER A 66 -12.94 -11.95 -5.29
N VAL A 67 -13.21 -10.90 -6.08
CA VAL A 67 -12.27 -9.82 -6.33
C VAL A 67 -12.45 -8.75 -5.26
N PRO A 68 -11.39 -8.41 -4.51
CA PRO A 68 -11.49 -7.42 -3.44
C PRO A 68 -11.81 -6.02 -4.00
N VAL A 69 -12.70 -5.31 -3.31
CA VAL A 69 -12.99 -3.90 -3.55
C VAL A 69 -12.21 -3.05 -2.55
N TYR A 70 -11.38 -2.13 -3.04
CA TYR A 70 -10.53 -1.31 -2.18
C TYR A 70 -11.29 -0.11 -1.61
N LYS A 71 -11.33 0.02 -0.29
CA LYS A 71 -12.01 1.14 0.38
C LYS A 71 -11.30 2.45 0.10
N SER A 72 -9.99 2.44 -0.13
CA SER A 72 -9.22 3.63 -0.52
C SER A 72 -9.67 4.17 -1.88
N SER A 73 -9.89 3.30 -2.88
CA SER A 73 -10.48 3.70 -4.17
C SER A 73 -11.89 4.27 -3.99
N VAL A 74 -12.73 3.59 -3.21
CA VAL A 74 -14.11 4.05 -2.91
C VAL A 74 -14.08 5.44 -2.26
N LYS A 75 -13.25 5.63 -1.22
CA LYS A 75 -13.11 6.94 -0.54
C LYS A 75 -12.58 8.01 -1.48
N TRP A 76 -11.64 7.67 -2.36
CA TRP A 76 -11.13 8.61 -3.35
C TRP A 76 -12.26 9.10 -4.26
N ILE A 77 -13.01 8.19 -4.90
CA ILE A 77 -14.15 8.52 -5.79
C ILE A 77 -15.22 9.32 -5.01
N MET A 78 -15.49 8.92 -3.77
CA MET A 78 -16.45 9.60 -2.89
C MET A 78 -16.06 11.07 -2.65
N HIS A 79 -14.76 11.36 -2.51
CA HIS A 79 -14.26 12.71 -2.24
C HIS A 79 -13.94 13.53 -3.49
N THR A 80 -13.69 12.90 -4.64
CA THR A 80 -13.36 13.58 -5.90
C THR A 80 -14.59 13.72 -6.79
N THR A 81 -15.16 12.59 -7.23
CA THR A 81 -16.32 12.52 -8.12
C THR A 81 -17.56 12.99 -7.37
N TYR A 82 -17.91 12.34 -6.26
CA TYR A 82 -19.13 12.63 -5.50
C TYR A 82 -18.91 13.66 -4.37
N LYS A 83 -18.10 14.69 -4.65
CA LYS A 83 -17.93 15.83 -3.73
C LYS A 83 -19.23 16.61 -3.52
N LYS A 84 -20.13 16.57 -4.50
CA LYS A 84 -21.48 17.14 -4.48
C LYS A 84 -22.48 16.10 -5.02
N PRO A 85 -23.79 16.23 -4.73
CA PRO A 85 -24.81 15.38 -5.30
C PRO A 85 -24.75 15.42 -6.83
N GLN A 86 -24.61 14.27 -7.47
CA GLN A 86 -24.68 14.14 -8.93
C GLN A 86 -25.08 12.72 -9.31
N PRO A 87 -25.80 12.51 -10.43
CA PRO A 87 -26.25 11.18 -10.83
C PRO A 87 -25.09 10.26 -11.24
N ILE A 88 -25.25 8.96 -11.03
CA ILE A 88 -24.31 7.90 -11.44
C ILE A 88 -24.80 7.21 -12.72
N ASN A 89 -23.87 6.62 -13.48
CA ASN A 89 -24.19 5.75 -14.60
C ASN A 89 -23.90 4.29 -14.20
N LEU A 90 -24.89 3.43 -14.24
CA LEU A 90 -24.77 2.04 -13.85
C LEU A 90 -25.02 1.13 -15.05
N VAL A 91 -24.19 0.09 -15.20
CA VAL A 91 -24.42 -0.99 -16.16
C VAL A 91 -24.96 -2.18 -15.38
N VAL A 92 -26.11 -2.73 -15.80
CA VAL A 92 -26.77 -3.88 -15.16
C VAL A 92 -26.98 -5.03 -16.14
N ALA A 93 -26.95 -6.23 -15.59
CA ALA A 93 -27.19 -7.47 -16.33
C ALA A 93 -28.68 -7.74 -16.45
N VAL A 94 -29.10 -8.03 -17.67
CA VAL A 94 -30.42 -8.56 -17.97
C VAL A 94 -30.26 -10.03 -18.34
N ASP A 95 -31.04 -10.88 -17.68
CA ASP A 95 -31.21 -12.30 -17.97
C ASP A 95 -32.70 -12.61 -18.15
N ASP A 96 -33.06 -13.86 -18.50
CA ASP A 96 -34.47 -14.25 -18.68
C ASP A 96 -35.32 -14.08 -17.41
N LEU A 97 -34.69 -14.05 -16.24
CA LEU A 97 -35.34 -13.86 -14.94
C LEU A 97 -35.38 -12.40 -14.52
N PHE A 98 -34.89 -11.47 -15.36
CA PHE A 98 -34.81 -10.06 -15.00
C PHE A 98 -36.18 -9.46 -14.73
N MET A 99 -37.21 -9.87 -15.48
CA MET A 99 -38.57 -9.39 -15.29
C MET A 99 -39.18 -9.80 -13.94
N ASP A 100 -38.64 -10.85 -13.31
CA ASP A 100 -39.04 -11.31 -11.97
C ASP A 100 -38.26 -10.62 -10.86
N GLN A 101 -37.21 -9.84 -11.20
CA GLN A 101 -36.40 -9.14 -10.21
C GLN A 101 -37.20 -8.00 -9.60
N LYS A 102 -37.24 -7.98 -8.28
CA LYS A 102 -37.81 -6.85 -7.53
C LYS A 102 -36.84 -5.68 -7.53
N ASN A 103 -37.36 -4.49 -7.28
CA ASN A 103 -36.52 -3.32 -6.98
C ASN A 103 -35.51 -3.69 -5.86
N GLY A 104 -34.25 -3.33 -6.07
CA GLY A 104 -33.13 -3.66 -5.17
C GLY A 104 -32.39 -4.95 -5.55
N GLN A 105 -32.84 -5.67 -6.58
CA GLN A 105 -32.25 -6.95 -7.00
C GLN A 105 -31.52 -6.89 -8.34
N MET A 106 -31.48 -5.73 -9.01
CA MET A 106 -30.79 -5.62 -10.31
C MET A 106 -29.29 -5.90 -10.13
N LYS A 107 -28.76 -6.76 -10.99
CA LYS A 107 -27.39 -7.26 -10.92
C LYS A 107 -26.43 -6.30 -11.64
N ARG A 108 -25.58 -5.58 -10.89
CA ARG A 108 -24.62 -4.60 -11.43
C ARG A 108 -23.40 -5.24 -12.13
N ILE A 109 -23.16 -4.89 -13.39
CA ILE A 109 -21.95 -5.27 -14.14
C ILE A 109 -20.84 -4.21 -14.02
N SER A 110 -21.22 -2.93 -13.96
CA SER A 110 -20.28 -1.82 -13.77
C SER A 110 -19.42 -1.95 -12.50
N PRO A 111 -18.24 -1.29 -12.42
CA PRO A 111 -17.34 -1.38 -11.27
C PRO A 111 -18.02 -1.06 -9.94
N GLU A 112 -17.67 -1.78 -8.89
CA GLU A 112 -18.36 -1.68 -7.60
C GLU A 112 -18.01 -0.42 -6.83
N GLU A 113 -16.77 0.03 -7.02
CA GLU A 113 -16.16 1.15 -6.33
C GLU A 113 -17.01 2.43 -6.51
N ASP A 114 -17.54 2.65 -7.71
CA ASP A 114 -18.31 3.85 -8.06
C ASP A 114 -19.67 3.88 -7.36
N HIS A 115 -20.39 2.77 -7.37
CA HIS A 115 -21.68 2.64 -6.68
C HIS A 115 -21.52 2.72 -5.15
N HIS A 116 -20.51 2.05 -4.58
CA HIS A 116 -20.22 2.16 -3.14
C HIS A 116 -19.83 3.60 -2.77
N ALA A 117 -19.05 4.29 -3.62
CA ALA A 117 -18.67 5.68 -3.41
C ALA A 117 -19.88 6.61 -3.46
N PHE A 118 -20.83 6.39 -4.37
CA PHE A 118 -22.08 7.13 -4.45
C PHE A 118 -22.94 6.96 -3.20
N ILE A 119 -23.13 5.73 -2.72
CA ILE A 119 -23.89 5.44 -1.49
C ILE A 119 -23.21 6.09 -0.28
N LEU A 120 -21.90 5.93 -0.13
CA LEU A 120 -21.16 6.50 1.00
C LEU A 120 -21.08 8.03 0.95
N ALA A 121 -21.03 8.63 -0.24
CA ALA A 121 -21.10 10.09 -0.40
C ALA A 121 -22.47 10.62 0.04
N THR A 122 -23.55 9.93 -0.37
CA THR A 122 -24.90 10.23 0.11
C THR A 122 -24.93 10.15 1.63
N ALA A 123 -24.51 9.03 2.23
CA ALA A 123 -24.51 8.85 3.68
C ALA A 123 -23.66 9.90 4.42
N ARG A 124 -22.48 10.24 3.90
CA ARG A 124 -21.59 11.29 4.45
C ARG A 124 -22.32 12.63 4.53
N ASP A 125 -22.92 13.08 3.43
CA ASP A 125 -23.55 14.40 3.36
C ASP A 125 -24.86 14.42 4.16
N LEU A 126 -25.54 13.27 4.25
CA LEU A 126 -26.72 13.10 5.10
C LEU A 126 -26.38 13.04 6.61
N GLN A 127 -25.16 12.67 6.99
CA GLN A 127 -24.76 12.61 8.41
C GLN A 127 -24.14 13.90 8.92
N GLN A 128 -23.54 14.71 8.05
CA GLN A 128 -22.98 16.00 8.43
C GLN A 128 -24.12 17.01 8.66
N ASP A 129 -24.02 17.87 9.68
CA ASP A 129 -25.03 18.91 10.04
C ASP A 129 -25.42 19.88 8.91
N LYS A 130 -24.81 19.74 7.73
CA LYS A 130 -25.33 20.23 6.44
C LYS A 130 -26.74 19.74 6.11
N PHE A 131 -27.27 18.80 6.89
CA PHE A 131 -28.68 18.40 6.92
C PHE A 131 -29.67 19.57 7.11
N GLN A 132 -29.21 20.71 7.67
CA GLN A 132 -30.06 21.89 7.85
C GLN A 132 -30.30 22.66 6.55
N GLU A 133 -29.47 22.49 5.53
CA GLU A 133 -29.75 23.01 4.20
C GLU A 133 -30.67 22.03 3.48
N ALA A 134 -31.99 22.26 3.54
CA ALA A 134 -33.02 21.43 2.89
C ALA A 134 -32.72 21.10 1.40
N GLY A 135 -31.89 21.90 0.74
CA GLY A 135 -31.40 21.66 -0.62
C GLY A 135 -30.59 20.37 -0.78
N ALA A 136 -29.69 20.04 0.15
CA ALA A 136 -28.76 18.92 -0.03
C ALA A 136 -29.45 17.54 -0.09
N VAL A 137 -30.48 17.35 0.75
CA VAL A 137 -31.27 16.10 0.78
C VAL A 137 -32.08 15.94 -0.52
N ALA A 138 -32.69 17.03 -1.00
CA ALA A 138 -33.45 17.03 -2.24
C ALA A 138 -32.55 16.80 -3.48
N GLU A 139 -31.35 17.37 -3.48
CA GLU A 139 -30.35 17.16 -4.54
C GLU A 139 -29.86 15.71 -4.58
N TRP A 140 -29.55 15.10 -3.43
CA TRP A 140 -29.20 13.68 -3.39
C TRP A 140 -30.36 12.80 -3.84
N ARG A 141 -31.58 13.05 -3.37
CA ARG A 141 -32.78 12.32 -3.85
C ARG A 141 -32.91 12.45 -5.37
N ARG A 142 -32.74 13.64 -5.92
CA ARG A 142 -32.72 13.86 -7.38
C ARG A 142 -31.62 13.03 -8.04
N ALA A 143 -30.41 13.01 -7.50
CA ALA A 143 -29.31 12.21 -8.05
C ALA A 143 -29.61 10.71 -8.08
N TRP A 144 -30.22 10.16 -7.02
CA TRP A 144 -30.65 8.76 -6.97
C TRP A 144 -31.69 8.42 -8.05
N LEU A 145 -32.61 9.35 -8.35
CA LEU A 145 -33.73 9.14 -9.28
C LEU A 145 -33.46 9.60 -10.72
N SER A 146 -32.37 10.32 -10.98
CA SER A 146 -31.98 10.82 -12.32
C SER A 146 -30.71 10.15 -12.86
N SER A 147 -30.28 9.07 -12.21
CA SER A 147 -29.15 8.25 -12.65
C SER A 147 -29.50 7.51 -13.94
N THR A 148 -28.49 7.06 -14.68
CA THR A 148 -28.69 6.31 -15.92
C THR A 148 -28.41 4.83 -15.67
N ILE A 149 -29.30 3.96 -16.16
CA ILE A 149 -29.10 2.51 -16.17
C ILE A 149 -28.94 2.06 -17.62
N ASP A 150 -27.81 1.42 -17.90
CA ASP A 150 -27.51 0.71 -19.14
C ASP A 150 -27.75 -0.80 -18.91
N CYS A 151 -28.87 -1.29 -19.43
CA CYS A 151 -29.28 -2.68 -19.37
C CYS A 151 -28.65 -3.47 -20.52
N ARG A 152 -27.80 -4.45 -20.19
CA ARG A 152 -27.14 -5.31 -21.17
C ARG A 152 -27.58 -6.76 -21.00
N PHE A 153 -28.04 -7.39 -22.07
CA PHE A 153 -28.40 -8.80 -22.05
C PHE A 153 -27.15 -9.69 -22.10
N LYS A 154 -26.79 -10.32 -20.97
CA LYS A 154 -25.56 -11.12 -20.84
C LYS A 154 -25.81 -12.38 -19.98
N PRO A 155 -26.35 -13.47 -20.55
CA PRO A 155 -26.59 -14.69 -19.81
C PRO A 155 -25.30 -15.47 -19.49
N GLY A 156 -25.30 -16.17 -18.35
CA GLY A 156 -24.26 -17.14 -17.99
C GLY A 156 -22.85 -16.55 -17.83
N LEU A 157 -21.85 -17.21 -18.44
CA LEU A 157 -20.44 -16.81 -18.36
C LEU A 157 -20.15 -15.46 -19.03
N ASN A 158 -21.02 -14.99 -19.93
CA ASN A 158 -20.85 -13.70 -20.58
C ASN A 158 -20.93 -12.54 -19.57
N LEU A 159 -21.64 -12.74 -18.45
CA LEU A 159 -21.72 -11.77 -17.36
C LEU A 159 -20.36 -11.47 -16.73
N PHE A 160 -19.56 -12.51 -16.49
CA PHE A 160 -18.21 -12.37 -15.93
C PHE A 160 -17.30 -11.59 -16.88
N TRP A 161 -17.36 -11.91 -18.18
CA TRP A 161 -16.54 -11.25 -19.19
C TRP A 161 -16.94 -9.80 -19.40
N GLU A 162 -18.23 -9.51 -19.40
CA GLU A 162 -18.71 -8.13 -19.50
C GLU A 162 -18.25 -7.32 -18.29
N ALA A 163 -18.37 -7.84 -17.08
CA ALA A 163 -17.88 -7.17 -15.87
C ALA A 163 -16.36 -6.92 -15.91
N ALA A 164 -15.61 -7.88 -16.45
CA ALA A 164 -14.18 -7.73 -16.65
C ALA A 164 -13.87 -6.60 -17.66
N LYS A 165 -14.55 -6.58 -18.81
CA LYS A 165 -14.39 -5.55 -19.85
C LYS A 165 -14.75 -4.16 -19.33
N GLN A 166 -15.86 -4.02 -18.63
CA GLN A 166 -16.28 -2.75 -18.03
C GLN A 166 -15.19 -2.12 -17.16
N ARG A 167 -14.45 -2.93 -16.39
CA ARG A 167 -13.34 -2.43 -15.58
C ARG A 167 -12.10 -2.06 -16.41
N GLU A 168 -11.84 -2.74 -17.53
CA GLU A 168 -10.78 -2.34 -18.46
C GLU A 168 -11.13 -1.02 -19.16
N ASP A 169 -12.36 -0.88 -19.63
CA ASP A 169 -12.83 0.29 -20.35
C ASP A 169 -12.79 1.53 -19.45
N VAL A 170 -13.27 1.41 -18.22
CA VAL A 170 -13.19 2.48 -17.22
C VAL A 170 -11.75 2.84 -16.87
N GLY A 171 -10.82 1.88 -16.93
CA GLY A 171 -9.39 2.10 -16.70
C GLY A 171 -8.76 3.16 -17.60
N THR A 172 -9.28 3.32 -18.82
CA THR A 172 -8.81 4.36 -19.75
C THR A 172 -9.12 5.78 -19.26
N SER A 173 -10.17 5.93 -18.46
CA SER A 173 -10.67 7.21 -17.96
C SER A 173 -10.34 7.44 -16.48
N TYR A 174 -10.21 6.37 -15.69
CA TYR A 174 -10.02 6.42 -14.24
C TYR A 174 -9.01 5.36 -13.77
N GLU A 175 -7.80 5.82 -13.44
CA GLU A 175 -6.70 4.98 -12.93
C GLU A 175 -7.09 4.21 -11.64
N THR A 176 -8.10 4.67 -10.89
CA THR A 176 -8.50 4.04 -9.62
C THR A 176 -9.41 2.82 -9.78
N MET A 177 -10.02 2.60 -10.94
CA MET A 177 -11.09 1.60 -11.13
C MET A 177 -10.71 0.36 -11.95
N TYR A 178 -9.62 0.40 -12.73
CA TYR A 178 -9.12 -0.82 -13.39
C TYR A 178 -8.60 -1.84 -12.37
N TYR A 179 -8.40 -3.10 -12.76
CA TYR A 179 -7.89 -4.11 -11.83
C TYR A 179 -6.41 -3.92 -11.50
N SER A 180 -6.07 -3.92 -10.21
CA SER A 180 -4.68 -4.06 -9.80
C SER A 180 -4.15 -5.45 -10.15
N PRO A 181 -2.82 -5.67 -10.17
CA PRO A 181 -2.25 -6.99 -10.37
C PRO A 181 -2.80 -8.01 -9.35
N VAL A 182 -2.98 -7.59 -8.09
CA VAL A 182 -3.56 -8.45 -7.05
C VAL A 182 -5.01 -8.78 -7.35
N GLN A 183 -5.86 -7.79 -7.65
CA GLN A 183 -7.26 -8.04 -8.07
C GLN A 183 -7.34 -8.99 -9.27
N ARG A 184 -6.42 -8.86 -10.23
CA ARG A 184 -6.32 -9.74 -11.39
C ARG A 184 -6.06 -11.20 -11.00
N ILE A 185 -5.22 -11.44 -9.98
CA ILE A 185 -5.00 -12.79 -9.44
C ILE A 185 -6.34 -13.37 -8.97
N PHE A 186 -7.07 -12.66 -8.11
CA PHE A 186 -8.36 -13.13 -7.61
C PHE A 186 -9.38 -13.37 -8.73
N GLN A 187 -9.45 -12.45 -9.70
CA GLN A 187 -10.34 -12.56 -10.85
C GLN A 187 -10.09 -13.85 -11.63
N ILE A 188 -8.83 -14.07 -12.03
CA ILE A 188 -8.45 -15.20 -12.89
C ILE A 188 -8.56 -16.52 -12.14
N VAL A 189 -8.14 -16.56 -10.86
CA VAL A 189 -8.24 -17.78 -10.04
C VAL A 189 -9.70 -18.14 -9.83
N SER A 190 -10.54 -17.17 -9.46
CA SER A 190 -11.97 -17.43 -9.26
C SER A 190 -12.65 -17.90 -10.53
N PHE A 191 -12.32 -17.30 -11.69
CA PHE A 191 -12.81 -17.76 -12.97
C PHE A 191 -12.42 -19.21 -13.23
N LYS A 192 -11.13 -19.54 -13.05
CA LYS A 192 -10.61 -20.90 -13.23
C LYS A 192 -11.37 -21.88 -12.33
N LEU A 193 -11.47 -21.61 -11.03
CA LEU A 193 -12.15 -22.49 -10.08
C LEU A 193 -13.61 -22.71 -10.46
N ASN A 194 -14.35 -21.64 -10.75
CA ASN A 194 -15.76 -21.73 -11.14
C ASN A 194 -15.95 -22.51 -12.45
N HIS A 195 -15.08 -22.26 -13.44
CA HIS A 195 -15.13 -22.98 -14.70
C HIS A 195 -14.81 -24.47 -14.50
N GLU A 196 -13.77 -24.81 -13.75
CA GLU A 196 -13.41 -26.22 -13.49
C GLU A 196 -14.50 -26.94 -12.69
N SER A 197 -15.15 -26.26 -11.74
CA SER A 197 -16.30 -26.80 -11.00
C SER A 197 -17.51 -27.05 -11.91
N ALA A 198 -17.82 -26.12 -12.82
CA ALA A 198 -18.95 -26.24 -13.74
C ALA A 198 -18.70 -27.30 -14.83
N SER A 199 -17.51 -27.29 -15.46
CA SER A 199 -17.17 -28.21 -16.55
C SER A 199 -16.69 -29.58 -16.07
N LYS A 200 -16.36 -29.72 -14.78
CA LYS A 200 -15.70 -30.91 -14.19
C LYS A 200 -14.39 -31.28 -14.89
N THR A 201 -13.74 -30.33 -15.55
CA THR A 201 -12.47 -30.52 -16.28
C THR A 201 -11.43 -29.53 -15.77
N LYS A 202 -10.18 -29.99 -15.61
CA LYS A 202 -9.07 -29.11 -15.22
C LYS A 202 -8.60 -28.30 -16.43
N LEU A 203 -8.47 -27.00 -16.25
CA LEU A 203 -7.91 -26.08 -17.23
C LEU A 203 -6.38 -26.04 -17.12
N THR A 204 -5.69 -26.31 -18.22
CA THR A 204 -4.24 -26.03 -18.31
C THR A 204 -4.01 -24.53 -18.43
N THR A 205 -2.81 -24.05 -18.08
CA THR A 205 -2.46 -22.63 -18.20
C THR A 205 -2.58 -22.12 -19.64
N LYS A 206 -2.20 -22.95 -20.62
CA LYS A 206 -2.38 -22.64 -22.04
C LYS A 206 -3.86 -22.47 -22.39
N LYS A 207 -4.73 -23.38 -21.95
CA LYS A 207 -6.16 -23.27 -22.27
C LYS A 207 -6.81 -22.07 -21.59
N LEU A 208 -6.40 -21.79 -20.35
CA LEU A 208 -6.83 -20.60 -19.62
C LEU A 208 -6.42 -19.32 -20.35
N PHE A 209 -5.19 -19.26 -20.87
CA PHE A 209 -4.73 -18.14 -21.69
C PHE A 209 -5.58 -17.96 -22.95
N GLU A 210 -5.83 -19.03 -23.72
CA GLU A 210 -6.67 -18.97 -24.93
C GLU A 210 -8.08 -18.42 -24.64
N ILE A 211 -8.69 -18.84 -23.53
CA ILE A 211 -10.02 -18.37 -23.12
C ILE A 211 -9.95 -16.89 -22.74
N LEU A 212 -8.96 -16.49 -21.94
CA LEU A 212 -8.80 -15.11 -21.50
C LEU A 212 -8.52 -14.16 -22.66
N SER A 213 -7.57 -14.49 -23.54
CA SER A 213 -7.21 -13.63 -24.68
C SER A 213 -8.33 -13.49 -25.71
N ALA A 214 -9.19 -14.50 -25.86
CA ALA A 214 -10.36 -14.42 -26.72
C ALA A 214 -11.47 -13.50 -26.17
N ASN A 215 -11.57 -13.35 -24.84
CA ASN A 215 -12.70 -12.66 -24.20
C ASN A 215 -12.33 -11.34 -23.51
N LEU A 216 -11.05 -11.12 -23.20
CA LEU A 216 -10.58 -9.99 -22.41
C LEU A 216 -9.38 -9.32 -23.10
N THR A 217 -9.55 -8.04 -23.44
CA THR A 217 -8.45 -7.18 -23.87
C THR A 217 -8.06 -6.30 -22.71
N VAL A 218 -6.84 -6.48 -22.19
CA VAL A 218 -6.33 -5.65 -21.09
C VAL A 218 -5.87 -4.32 -21.68
N THR A 219 -6.60 -3.25 -21.38
CA THR A 219 -6.28 -1.90 -21.87
C THR A 219 -5.29 -1.19 -20.95
N SER A 220 -5.32 -1.53 -19.65
CA SER A 220 -4.55 -0.87 -18.60
C SER A 220 -3.87 -1.87 -17.67
N GLY A 221 -2.63 -1.59 -17.30
CA GLY A 221 -1.85 -2.42 -16.38
C GLY A 221 -1.02 -3.50 -17.07
N GLU A 222 -0.82 -4.63 -16.37
CA GLU A 222 0.06 -5.71 -16.80
C GLU A 222 -0.65 -6.66 -17.77
N ALA A 223 -0.08 -6.86 -18.95
CA ALA A 223 -0.66 -7.72 -19.98
C ALA A 223 -0.75 -9.18 -19.48
N VAL A 224 -1.92 -9.80 -19.71
CA VAL A 224 -2.16 -11.21 -19.36
C VAL A 224 -1.57 -12.08 -20.46
N THR A 225 -0.30 -12.46 -20.29
CA THR A 225 0.40 -13.43 -21.15
C THR A 225 0.34 -14.85 -20.57
N GLN A 226 0.74 -15.87 -21.33
CA GLN A 226 0.87 -17.22 -20.79
C GLN A 226 1.87 -17.26 -19.61
N SER A 227 3.02 -16.59 -19.73
CA SER A 227 4.02 -16.50 -18.66
C SER A 227 3.51 -15.78 -17.41
N PHE A 228 2.67 -14.76 -17.58
CA PHE A 228 1.97 -14.10 -16.48
C PHE A 228 1.09 -15.10 -15.73
N LEU A 229 0.30 -15.91 -16.44
CA LEU A 229 -0.56 -16.91 -15.82
C LEU A 229 0.23 -18.02 -15.11
N GLU A 230 1.36 -18.44 -15.66
CA GLU A 230 2.25 -19.42 -15.00
C GLU A 230 2.78 -18.88 -13.67
N VAL A 231 3.22 -17.62 -13.64
CA VAL A 231 3.68 -16.96 -12.40
C VAL A 231 2.53 -16.77 -11.42
N LEU A 232 1.38 -16.30 -11.90
CA LEU A 232 0.18 -16.10 -11.09
C LEU A 232 -0.25 -17.39 -10.40
N MET A 233 -0.36 -18.50 -11.14
CA MET A 233 -0.78 -19.78 -10.59
C MET A 233 0.27 -20.33 -9.61
N ALA A 234 1.56 -20.14 -9.88
CA ALA A 234 2.62 -20.51 -8.95
C ALA A 234 2.55 -19.71 -7.65
N LEU A 235 2.31 -18.39 -7.72
CA LEU A 235 2.14 -17.52 -6.55
C LEU A 235 0.88 -17.90 -5.75
N TRP A 236 -0.23 -18.17 -6.44
CA TRP A 236 -1.46 -18.59 -5.78
C TRP A 236 -1.27 -19.88 -4.96
N ASN A 237 -0.67 -20.90 -5.57
CA ASN A 237 -0.50 -22.20 -4.94
C ASN A 237 0.58 -22.25 -3.84
N SER A 238 1.49 -21.28 -3.80
CA SER A 238 2.64 -21.31 -2.88
C SER A 238 2.60 -20.25 -1.79
N LEU A 239 2.15 -19.03 -2.11
CA LEU A 239 2.17 -17.89 -1.20
C LEU A 239 0.76 -17.44 -0.84
N LEU A 240 -0.10 -17.19 -1.83
CA LEU A 240 -1.44 -16.64 -1.57
C LEU A 240 -2.45 -17.70 -1.10
N SER A 241 -2.04 -18.97 -1.06
CA SER A 241 -2.77 -20.04 -0.37
C SER A 241 -2.74 -19.87 1.15
N ASP A 242 -1.72 -19.17 1.70
CA ASP A 242 -1.70 -18.75 3.09
C ASP A 242 -2.61 -17.53 3.27
N THR A 243 -3.71 -17.72 4.00
CA THR A 243 -4.67 -16.65 4.29
C THR A 243 -4.02 -15.45 4.96
N SER A 244 -3.06 -15.67 5.88
CA SER A 244 -2.43 -14.55 6.59
C SER A 244 -1.61 -13.68 5.64
N PHE A 245 -0.77 -14.29 4.81
CA PHE A 245 0.02 -13.55 3.83
C PHE A 245 -0.86 -12.85 2.79
N ARG A 246 -1.93 -13.51 2.36
CA ARG A 246 -2.92 -12.95 1.45
C ARG A 246 -3.59 -11.70 2.04
N GLU A 247 -3.94 -11.71 3.32
CA GLU A 247 -4.50 -10.55 4.02
C GLU A 247 -3.51 -9.37 4.07
N ASP A 248 -2.21 -9.60 4.29
CA ASP A 248 -1.21 -8.52 4.27
C ASP A 248 -1.07 -7.90 2.87
N VAL A 249 -1.12 -8.72 1.83
CA VAL A 249 -1.09 -8.26 0.44
C VAL A 249 -2.31 -7.40 0.12
N LEU A 250 -3.50 -7.81 0.58
CA LEU A 250 -4.72 -7.01 0.43
C LEU A 250 -4.66 -5.71 1.24
N LEU A 251 -4.14 -5.75 2.46
CA LEU A 251 -3.93 -4.56 3.28
C LEU A 251 -2.94 -3.59 2.61
N SER A 252 -1.92 -4.11 1.93
CA SER A 252 -0.98 -3.29 1.18
C SER A 252 -1.63 -2.52 0.05
N GLU A 253 -2.44 -3.20 -0.75
CA GLU A 253 -3.23 -2.57 -1.79
C GLU A 253 -4.24 -1.58 -1.22
N GLU A 254 -4.82 -1.85 -0.05
CA GLU A 254 -5.73 -0.91 0.62
C GLU A 254 -5.00 0.38 1.04
N LEU A 255 -3.82 0.26 1.65
CA LEU A 255 -3.04 1.40 2.17
C LEU A 255 -2.46 2.27 1.05
N PHE A 256 -2.01 1.65 -0.03
CA PHE A 256 -1.27 2.33 -1.08
C PHE A 256 -2.03 2.47 -2.40
N GLY A 257 -3.14 1.76 -2.57
CA GLY A 257 -3.86 1.65 -3.85
C GLY A 257 -2.93 1.20 -4.97
N LYS A 258 -3.04 1.84 -6.13
CA LYS A 258 -2.15 1.63 -7.29
C LYS A 258 -0.69 1.99 -7.03
N ARG A 259 -0.39 2.63 -5.90
CA ARG A 259 0.96 3.00 -5.48
C ARG A 259 1.63 1.93 -4.62
N SER A 260 0.97 0.79 -4.46
CA SER A 260 1.49 -0.38 -3.75
C SER A 260 2.93 -0.71 -4.18
N PRO A 261 3.82 -1.02 -3.22
CA PRO A 261 5.13 -1.59 -3.53
C PRO A 261 5.03 -2.85 -4.41
N ILE A 262 3.86 -3.51 -4.40
CA ILE A 262 3.55 -4.70 -5.19
C ILE A 262 2.79 -4.36 -6.48
N LYS A 263 3.28 -3.39 -7.25
CA LYS A 263 2.63 -2.97 -8.51
C LYS A 263 2.69 -4.00 -9.66
N SER A 264 3.25 -5.20 -9.44
CA SER A 264 3.33 -6.27 -10.45
C SER A 264 3.44 -7.63 -9.77
N ILE A 265 2.89 -8.66 -10.39
CA ILE A 265 3.00 -10.04 -9.87
C ILE A 265 4.46 -10.53 -9.87
N TYR A 266 5.30 -9.99 -10.75
CA TYR A 266 6.71 -10.38 -10.81
C TYR A 266 7.51 -9.86 -9.60
N VAL A 267 7.06 -8.77 -8.97
CA VAL A 267 7.66 -8.31 -7.70
C VAL A 267 7.42 -9.34 -6.60
N LEU A 268 6.20 -9.88 -6.48
CA LEU A 268 5.92 -10.98 -5.54
C LEU A 268 6.73 -12.23 -5.85
N ARG A 269 6.85 -12.60 -7.14
CA ARG A 269 7.65 -13.76 -7.56
C ARG A 269 9.12 -13.58 -7.19
N ASP A 270 9.68 -12.40 -7.40
CA ASP A 270 11.09 -12.14 -7.15
C ASP A 270 11.36 -12.06 -5.66
N LEU A 271 10.43 -11.50 -4.88
CA LEU A 271 10.43 -11.57 -3.42
C LEU A 271 10.42 -13.02 -2.94
N ALA A 272 9.51 -13.84 -3.47
CA ALA A 272 9.42 -15.25 -3.16
C ALA A 272 10.74 -15.98 -3.46
N THR A 273 11.31 -15.73 -4.63
CA THR A 273 12.58 -16.30 -5.07
C THR A 273 13.74 -15.88 -4.16
N ALA A 274 13.83 -14.60 -3.82
CA ALA A 274 14.86 -14.06 -2.93
C ALA A 274 14.81 -14.70 -1.52
N CYS A 275 13.60 -14.98 -1.03
CA CYS A 275 13.37 -15.67 0.24
C CYS A 275 13.38 -17.21 0.12
N LYS A 276 13.92 -17.76 -0.99
CA LYS A 276 13.97 -19.22 -1.25
C LYS A 276 12.61 -19.92 -1.13
N LYS A 277 11.52 -19.20 -1.42
CA LYS A 277 10.13 -19.64 -1.32
C LYS A 277 9.73 -20.12 0.08
N GLN A 278 10.40 -19.66 1.13
CA GLN A 278 10.01 -19.97 2.51
C GLN A 278 8.93 -18.98 2.96
N PRO A 279 7.67 -19.40 3.18
CA PRO A 279 6.56 -18.47 3.45
C PRO A 279 6.81 -17.53 4.64
N PRO A 280 7.35 -17.99 5.80
CA PRO A 280 7.66 -17.09 6.91
C PRO A 280 8.68 -16.00 6.56
N CYS A 281 9.70 -16.34 5.77
CA CYS A 281 10.67 -15.37 5.30
C CYS A 281 10.05 -14.39 4.30
N VAL A 282 9.20 -14.87 3.38
CA VAL A 282 8.51 -14.00 2.42
C VAL A 282 7.63 -12.99 3.16
N LYS A 283 6.80 -13.44 4.10
CA LYS A 283 5.96 -12.57 4.94
C LYS A 283 6.79 -11.55 5.70
N TRP A 284 7.86 -11.98 6.38
CA TRP A 284 8.71 -11.06 7.13
C TRP A 284 9.34 -9.97 6.25
N VAL A 285 9.87 -10.34 5.08
CA VAL A 285 10.45 -9.35 4.15
C VAL A 285 9.36 -8.45 3.59
N PHE A 286 8.19 -9.00 3.29
CA PHE A 286 7.03 -8.25 2.83
C PHE A 286 6.62 -7.19 3.84
N ASP A 287 6.41 -7.56 5.11
CA ASP A 287 6.05 -6.64 6.19
C ASP A 287 7.11 -5.53 6.36
N ALA A 288 8.38 -5.89 6.24
CA ALA A 288 9.47 -4.93 6.35
C ALA A 288 9.52 -3.96 5.14
N LEU A 289 9.18 -4.42 3.94
CA LEU A 289 9.00 -3.55 2.77
C LEU A 289 7.82 -2.60 2.94
N MET A 290 6.73 -3.09 3.52
CA MET A 290 5.54 -2.30 3.86
C MET A 290 5.87 -1.20 4.85
N ASP A 291 6.57 -1.54 5.94
CA ASP A 291 7.09 -0.58 6.91
C ASP A 291 7.99 0.47 6.23
N ALA A 292 8.91 0.04 5.37
CA ALA A 292 9.81 0.95 4.67
C ALA A 292 9.05 1.90 3.72
N ALA A 293 8.00 1.42 3.04
CA ALA A 293 7.13 2.24 2.20
C ALA A 293 6.34 3.27 3.03
N LEU A 294 5.75 2.86 4.15
CA LEU A 294 5.04 3.74 5.08
C LEU A 294 5.94 4.85 5.63
N ASN A 295 7.21 4.52 5.89
CA ASN A 295 8.22 5.46 6.37
C ASN A 295 8.90 6.25 5.23
N LYS A 296 8.42 6.14 3.98
CA LYS A 296 8.94 6.84 2.80
C LYS A 296 10.45 6.63 2.58
N ILE A 297 10.98 5.46 2.97
CA ILE A 297 12.42 5.12 2.83
C ILE A 297 12.80 5.02 1.36
N PHE A 298 11.89 4.55 0.52
CA PHE A 298 12.02 4.56 -0.94
C PHE A 298 10.84 5.30 -1.57
N LYS A 299 11.08 5.89 -2.74
CA LYS A 299 10.03 6.51 -3.54
C LYS A 299 9.20 5.45 -4.24
N GLN A 300 7.96 5.82 -4.55
CA GLN A 300 7.06 4.97 -5.31
C GLN A 300 7.71 4.55 -6.64
N GLY A 301 7.63 3.25 -6.96
CA GLY A 301 8.16 2.68 -8.19
C GLY A 301 9.67 2.35 -8.17
N GLU A 302 10.40 2.73 -7.12
CA GLU A 302 11.78 2.31 -6.92
C GLU A 302 11.88 0.82 -6.60
N LEU A 303 10.86 0.26 -5.95
CA LEU A 303 10.70 -1.18 -5.79
C LEU A 303 10.24 -1.78 -7.13
N ASN A 304 11.17 -2.40 -7.84
CA ASN A 304 10.91 -3.12 -9.08
C ASN A 304 11.68 -4.45 -9.08
N PRO A 305 11.37 -5.40 -9.98
CA PRO A 305 12.07 -6.68 -10.11
C PRO A 305 13.60 -6.58 -10.09
N GLN A 306 14.15 -5.58 -10.77
CA GLN A 306 15.61 -5.38 -10.83
C GLN A 306 16.19 -4.87 -9.51
N ALA A 307 15.45 -4.05 -8.76
CA ALA A 307 15.86 -3.59 -7.44
C ALA A 307 15.91 -4.74 -6.43
N LEU A 308 14.89 -5.62 -6.42
CA LEU A 308 14.87 -6.81 -5.57
C LEU A 308 15.95 -7.82 -5.95
N ALA A 309 16.29 -7.90 -7.25
CA ALA A 309 17.39 -8.73 -7.74
C ALA A 309 18.79 -8.13 -7.51
N GLY A 310 18.91 -6.96 -6.87
CA GLY A 310 20.20 -6.27 -6.67
C GLY A 310 20.85 -5.75 -7.96
N LYS A 311 20.12 -5.74 -9.08
CA LYS A 311 20.62 -5.34 -10.41
C LYS A 311 20.50 -3.85 -10.69
N ASN A 312 19.69 -3.13 -9.92
CA ASN A 312 19.54 -1.69 -10.10
C ASN A 312 20.72 -0.94 -9.46
N PRO A 313 21.57 -0.21 -10.20
CA PRO A 313 22.79 0.43 -9.67
C PRO A 313 22.53 1.45 -8.55
N ARG A 314 21.37 2.13 -8.55
CA ARG A 314 20.96 3.01 -7.43
C ARG A 314 20.71 2.23 -6.13
N PHE A 315 20.34 0.96 -6.29
CA PHE A 315 20.15 -0.03 -5.24
C PHE A 315 21.26 -1.09 -5.28
N ALA A 316 22.37 -0.93 -6.01
CA ALA A 316 23.42 -1.97 -6.06
C ALA A 316 24.29 -1.98 -4.80
N LEU A 317 24.19 -0.94 -3.98
CA LEU A 317 24.60 -0.95 -2.57
C LEU A 317 23.66 -1.78 -1.68
N ILE A 318 22.53 -2.21 -2.25
CA ILE A 318 21.48 -3.04 -1.69
C ILE A 318 21.47 -4.33 -2.54
N ASP A 319 22.54 -5.12 -2.43
CA ASP A 319 22.47 -6.54 -2.76
C ASP A 319 21.23 -7.13 -2.04
N GLY A 320 20.58 -8.18 -2.54
CA GLY A 320 19.37 -8.73 -1.90
C GLY A 320 19.61 -9.01 -0.39
N GLY A 321 20.83 -9.40 -0.05
CA GLY A 321 21.31 -9.52 1.33
C GLY A 321 21.41 -8.21 2.12
N ALA A 322 21.71 -7.06 1.49
CA ALA A 322 21.80 -5.74 2.13
C ALA A 322 20.43 -5.05 2.29
N LEU A 323 19.42 -5.33 1.44
CA LEU A 323 18.04 -4.94 1.73
C LEU A 323 17.58 -5.68 2.98
N LEU A 324 17.75 -7.01 2.97
CA LEU A 324 17.46 -7.86 4.11
C LEU A 324 18.24 -7.43 5.35
N LEU A 325 19.51 -7.02 5.22
CA LEU A 325 20.30 -6.52 6.35
C LEU A 325 19.79 -5.17 6.88
N ARG A 326 19.33 -4.26 6.02
CA ARG A 326 18.73 -2.98 6.43
C ARG A 326 17.36 -3.19 7.08
N LEU A 327 16.52 -4.03 6.48
CA LEU A 327 15.23 -4.42 7.02
C LEU A 327 15.40 -5.18 8.36
N PHE A 328 16.41 -6.04 8.44
CA PHE A 328 16.82 -6.72 9.68
C PHE A 328 17.33 -5.72 10.72
N HIS A 329 18.17 -4.76 10.36
CA HIS A 329 18.61 -3.71 11.29
C HIS A 329 17.43 -2.87 11.79
N MET A 330 16.49 -2.50 10.91
CA MET A 330 15.28 -1.77 11.30
C MET A 330 14.39 -2.59 12.23
N TRP A 331 14.19 -3.89 11.92
CA TRP A 331 13.40 -4.79 12.74
C TRP A 331 14.06 -5.06 14.10
N ALA A 332 15.36 -5.41 14.11
CA ALA A 332 16.14 -5.62 15.31
C ALA A 332 16.14 -4.36 16.18
N TRP A 333 16.21 -3.17 15.58
CA TRP A 333 16.08 -1.91 16.29
C TRP A 333 14.67 -1.69 16.86
N LYS A 334 13.63 -1.90 16.05
CA LYS A 334 12.23 -1.59 16.37
C LYS A 334 11.61 -2.54 17.39
N TYR A 335 12.01 -3.81 17.39
CA TYR A 335 11.33 -4.87 18.15
C TYR A 335 12.20 -5.60 19.16
N VAL A 336 13.50 -5.79 18.89
CA VAL A 336 14.37 -6.54 19.82
C VAL A 336 15.10 -5.58 20.74
N LEU A 337 15.84 -4.64 20.17
CA LEU A 337 16.60 -3.64 20.92
C LEU A 337 15.69 -2.67 21.65
N LYS A 338 14.56 -2.24 21.07
CA LYS A 338 13.63 -1.33 21.76
C LYS A 338 13.11 -1.94 23.06
N ASP A 339 12.63 -3.18 23.01
CA ASP A 339 12.00 -3.83 24.16
C ASP A 339 13.05 -4.30 25.17
N GLU A 340 14.19 -4.84 24.74
CA GLU A 340 15.30 -5.17 25.65
C GLU A 340 15.91 -3.92 26.29
N ILE A 341 16.10 -2.82 25.55
CA ILE A 341 16.59 -1.55 26.13
C ILE A 341 15.55 -0.97 27.08
N LEU A 342 14.26 -1.07 26.76
CA LEU A 342 13.19 -0.61 27.64
C LEU A 342 13.16 -1.45 28.93
N ASP A 343 13.24 -2.77 28.83
CA ASP A 343 13.28 -3.66 29.99
C ASP A 343 14.56 -3.47 30.81
N MET A 344 15.71 -3.25 30.16
CA MET A 344 16.97 -2.91 30.85
C MET A 344 16.88 -1.56 31.58
N LEU A 345 16.29 -0.53 30.96
CA LEU A 345 16.08 0.78 31.58
C LEU A 345 15.10 0.70 32.76
N LEU A 346 14.05 -0.13 32.64
CA LEU A 346 13.05 -0.34 33.68
C LEU A 346 13.56 -1.23 34.84
N ALA A 347 14.48 -2.15 34.57
CA ALA A 347 15.12 -2.98 35.58
C ALA A 347 16.23 -2.23 36.36
N HIS A 348 16.66 -1.07 35.89
CA HIS A 348 17.70 -0.27 36.53
C HIS A 348 17.16 0.42 37.78
N LYS A 349 17.49 -0.10 38.97
CA LYS A 349 17.01 0.35 40.30
C LYS A 349 17.22 1.83 40.65
N SER A 350 17.98 2.56 39.83
CA SER A 350 18.27 3.99 40.03
C SER A 350 17.45 4.92 39.15
N LEU A 351 16.58 4.42 38.26
CA LEU A 351 15.63 5.27 37.56
C LEU A 351 14.44 5.56 38.49
N PRO A 352 14.14 6.83 38.82
CA PRO A 352 12.93 7.18 39.55
C PRO A 352 11.69 6.63 38.83
N CYS A 353 10.74 6.09 39.58
CA CYS A 353 9.52 5.47 39.03
C CYS A 353 8.73 6.42 38.11
N GLU A 354 8.76 7.72 38.41
CA GLU A 354 8.22 8.81 37.58
C GLU A 354 8.88 8.89 36.20
N ASP A 355 10.22 8.81 36.11
CA ASP A 355 10.94 8.89 34.83
C ASP A 355 10.79 7.62 33.99
N ALA A 356 10.79 6.46 34.63
CA ALA A 356 10.45 5.18 34.00
C ALA A 356 9.03 5.22 33.42
N LYS A 357 8.07 5.76 34.17
CA LYS A 357 6.68 5.93 33.73
C LYS A 357 6.58 6.96 32.60
N ARG A 358 7.32 8.06 32.65
CA ARG A 358 7.36 9.12 31.61
C ARG A 358 8.07 8.69 30.33
N ILE A 359 9.10 7.84 30.42
CA ILE A 359 9.76 7.19 29.28
C ILE A 359 8.82 6.16 28.67
N ARG A 360 8.15 5.34 29.49
CA ARG A 360 7.12 4.39 29.04
C ARG A 360 5.94 5.13 28.40
N GLU A 361 5.51 6.25 28.96
CA GLU A 361 4.50 7.13 28.38
C GLU A 361 4.98 7.76 27.07
N LYS A 362 6.21 8.29 26.98
CA LYS A 362 6.75 8.86 25.72
C LYS A 362 6.95 7.81 24.62
N LEU A 363 7.30 6.58 24.99
CA LEU A 363 7.50 5.47 24.05
C LEU A 363 6.20 4.72 23.71
N SER A 364 5.19 4.73 24.58
CA SER A 364 3.83 4.22 24.33
C SER A 364 2.95 5.25 23.60
N THR A 365 3.15 6.54 23.88
CA THR A 365 2.61 7.67 23.11
C THR A 365 3.28 7.83 21.75
N GLN A 366 4.02 6.83 21.26
CA GLN A 366 4.23 6.70 19.81
C GLN A 366 2.91 6.61 19.04
N GLU A 367 1.79 6.31 19.69
CA GLU A 367 0.45 6.53 19.13
C GLU A 367 0.07 8.02 19.01
N THR A 368 0.51 8.87 19.95
CA THR A 368 0.42 10.34 19.90
C THR A 368 1.44 10.93 18.91
N TRP A 369 2.61 10.33 18.74
CA TRP A 369 3.60 10.66 17.70
C TRP A 369 3.11 10.21 16.31
N ARG A 370 2.39 9.09 16.23
CA ARG A 370 1.64 8.65 15.03
C ARG A 370 0.47 9.58 14.73
N LYS A 371 -0.27 10.07 15.74
CA LYS A 371 -1.33 11.08 15.58
C LYS A 371 -0.78 12.47 15.25
N ALA A 372 0.41 12.83 15.74
CA ALA A 372 1.11 14.07 15.39
C ALA A 372 1.75 14.02 14.00
N MET A 373 2.29 12.87 13.57
CA MET A 373 2.77 12.65 12.19
C MET A 373 1.62 12.43 11.19
N ALA A 374 0.47 11.92 11.64
CA ALA A 374 -0.75 11.82 10.84
C ALA A 374 -1.60 13.10 10.87
N GLY A 375 -1.30 14.07 11.76
CA GLY A 375 -2.13 15.25 12.03
C GLY A 375 -1.40 16.60 12.16
N GLY A 376 -0.09 16.69 11.90
CA GLY A 376 0.72 17.89 12.17
C GLY A 376 1.15 18.65 10.91
N LEU A 377 0.45 19.76 10.66
CA LEU A 377 0.87 20.98 9.95
C LEU A 377 1.26 20.88 8.47
N LEU A 378 0.22 21.04 7.65
CA LEU A 378 0.28 21.67 6.34
C LEU A 378 0.89 23.08 6.47
N PHE A 379 2.18 23.21 6.17
CA PHE A 379 2.62 24.35 5.38
C PHE A 379 2.82 23.83 3.96
N SER A 380 1.99 24.29 3.03
CA SER A 380 2.22 24.00 1.63
C SER A 380 3.54 24.66 1.22
N ARG A 381 4.20 24.08 0.22
CA ARG A 381 5.39 24.66 -0.43
C ARG A 381 5.17 26.14 -0.82
N GLU A 382 3.93 26.51 -1.14
CA GLU A 382 3.52 27.89 -1.44
C GLU A 382 3.54 28.83 -0.23
N THR A 383 3.43 28.34 1.01
CA THR A 383 3.44 29.23 2.19
C THR A 383 4.85 29.68 2.56
N LEU A 384 5.86 28.85 2.29
CA LEU A 384 7.27 29.18 2.56
C LEU A 384 7.91 30.01 1.44
N ASP A 385 7.44 29.85 0.21
CA ASP A 385 7.95 30.61 -0.95
C ASP A 385 7.38 32.06 -1.02
N ASN A 386 6.45 32.44 -0.13
CA ASN A 386 5.76 33.75 -0.12
C ASN A 386 6.11 34.65 1.07
N ILE A 387 7.07 34.30 1.93
CA ILE A 387 7.52 35.18 3.02
C ILE A 387 8.56 36.16 2.45
N PRO A 388 8.31 37.48 2.46
CA PRO A 388 9.27 38.47 1.97
C PRO A 388 10.55 38.48 2.82
N ASP A 389 11.71 38.62 2.17
CA ASP A 389 13.05 38.55 2.80
C ASP A 389 13.27 39.57 3.95
N ASN A 390 12.39 40.56 4.08
CA ASN A 390 12.45 41.66 5.04
C ASN A 390 11.51 41.50 6.26
N GLU A 391 10.75 40.41 6.37
CA GLU A 391 9.84 40.14 7.52
C GLU A 391 10.26 38.96 8.40
N LEU A 392 11.56 38.64 8.45
CA LEU A 392 12.10 37.71 9.44
C LEU A 392 12.53 38.48 10.70
N ASP A 393 11.66 38.46 11.72
CA ASP A 393 11.94 39.00 13.05
C ASP A 393 13.25 38.40 13.62
N PRO A 394 14.27 39.23 13.92
CA PRO A 394 15.53 38.78 14.54
C PRO A 394 15.36 38.05 15.88
N SER A 395 14.21 38.21 16.55
CA SER A 395 13.88 37.50 17.78
C SER A 395 13.71 35.98 17.55
N ILE A 396 13.30 35.56 16.35
CA ILE A 396 13.18 34.14 15.97
C ILE A 396 14.55 33.48 15.83
N LEU A 397 15.56 34.22 15.33
CA LEU A 397 16.92 33.72 15.22
C LEU A 397 17.64 33.62 16.57
N THR A 398 17.23 34.44 17.55
CA THR A 398 17.79 34.40 18.91
C THR A 398 17.23 33.23 19.71
N ALA A 399 16.01 32.77 19.42
CA ALA A 399 15.43 31.55 20.02
C ALA A 399 16.03 30.23 19.47
N ILE A 400 16.83 30.29 18.40
CA ILE A 400 17.50 29.13 17.78
C ILE A 400 18.96 28.98 18.25
N GLY A 401 19.44 29.90 19.10
CA GLY A 401 20.78 29.88 19.68
C GLY A 401 20.93 28.87 20.82
N ASP A 402 20.82 27.57 20.52
CA ASP A 402 21.59 26.50 21.19
C ASP A 402 21.37 25.09 20.60
N SER A 403 21.36 24.95 19.26
CA SER A 403 21.38 23.61 18.66
C SER A 403 22.17 23.54 17.36
N SER A 404 22.80 22.38 17.16
CA SER A 404 23.57 21.98 15.96
C SER A 404 22.79 22.11 14.64
N VAL A 405 21.49 22.37 14.69
CA VAL A 405 20.59 22.54 13.55
C VAL A 405 20.89 23.81 12.75
N ALA A 406 21.42 24.86 13.38
CA ALA A 406 21.78 26.11 12.68
C ALA A 406 22.93 25.92 11.69
N HIS A 407 23.82 24.94 11.91
CA HIS A 407 24.97 24.67 11.03
C HIS A 407 24.57 23.90 9.76
N ASP A 408 23.58 23.01 9.87
CA ASP A 408 23.10 22.19 8.76
C ASP A 408 22.26 23.00 7.75
N ILE A 409 21.54 24.01 8.22
CA ILE A 409 20.74 24.92 7.37
C ILE A 409 21.67 25.79 6.49
N VAL A 410 22.82 26.22 7.01
CA VAL A 410 23.83 27.01 6.26
C VAL A 410 24.58 26.14 5.22
N MET A 411 24.79 24.85 5.51
CA MET A 411 25.42 23.89 4.59
C MET A 411 24.52 23.52 3.39
N ILE A 412 23.21 23.40 3.61
CA ILE A 412 22.24 23.15 2.52
C ILE A 412 22.14 24.37 1.59
N TRP A 413 22.28 25.59 2.15
CA TRP A 413 22.26 26.83 1.38
C TRP A 413 23.50 27.01 0.49
N THR A 414 24.68 26.56 0.94
CA THR A 414 25.94 26.66 0.18
C THR A 414 26.10 25.58 -0.90
N TRP A 415 25.52 24.38 -0.73
CA TRP A 415 25.52 23.33 -1.76
C TRP A 415 24.68 23.70 -3.00
N ARG A 416 23.64 24.52 -2.85
CA ARG A 416 22.75 24.97 -3.94
C ARG A 416 23.40 25.91 -4.96
N ARG A 417 24.59 26.48 -4.72
CA ARG A 417 25.25 27.48 -5.60
C ARG A 417 26.42 26.96 -6.45
N GLY A 418 26.55 25.64 -6.64
CA GLY A 418 27.29 25.08 -7.79
C GLY A 418 28.81 25.30 -7.83
N LYS A 419 29.52 25.31 -6.70
CA LYS A 419 31.00 25.24 -6.70
C LYS A 419 31.49 23.82 -6.49
N SER A 420 32.36 23.34 -7.39
CA SER A 420 32.93 21.99 -7.36
C SER A 420 33.98 21.85 -6.25
N VAL A 421 33.83 20.85 -5.37
CA VAL A 421 34.86 20.47 -4.39
C VAL A 421 35.29 19.02 -4.63
N LYS A 422 36.61 18.81 -4.71
CA LYS A 422 37.25 17.48 -4.78
C LYS A 422 36.92 16.66 -3.52
N VAL A 423 36.34 15.48 -3.71
CA VAL A 423 35.98 14.58 -2.62
C VAL A 423 37.22 13.85 -2.09
N VAL A 424 37.73 14.31 -0.96
CA VAL A 424 38.50 13.48 -0.01
C VAL A 424 37.47 12.74 0.85
N ALA A 425 37.64 11.43 1.03
CA ALA A 425 36.68 10.57 1.71
C ALA A 425 36.36 11.05 3.14
N ASN A 426 35.23 11.76 3.27
CA ASN A 426 34.73 12.28 4.53
C ASN A 426 33.83 11.22 5.20
N LYS A 427 34.14 10.87 6.45
CA LYS A 427 33.37 9.95 7.31
C LYS A 427 32.19 10.65 7.99
N SER A 428 31.80 11.83 7.53
CA SER A 428 30.70 12.66 8.05
C SER A 428 29.33 11.98 8.07
N TRP A 429 29.13 10.88 7.32
CA TRP A 429 27.87 10.13 7.36
C TRP A 429 27.61 9.41 8.70
N LEU A 430 28.62 9.30 9.58
CA LEU A 430 28.42 8.85 10.97
C LEU A 430 27.71 9.91 11.83
N GLY A 431 27.81 11.20 11.49
CA GLY A 431 27.13 12.29 12.21
C GLY A 431 25.64 12.42 11.90
N ALA A 432 25.08 11.58 11.02
CA ALA A 432 23.65 11.55 10.67
C ALA A 432 22.86 10.54 11.51
N LEU A 433 23.50 9.86 12.45
CA LEU A 433 22.81 9.05 13.47
C LEU A 433 22.31 10.00 14.57
N GLN A 434 21.04 9.88 14.95
CA GLN A 434 20.52 10.56 16.14
C GLN A 434 21.40 10.20 17.35
N PRO A 435 21.64 11.12 18.32
CA PRO A 435 22.58 10.91 19.43
C PRO A 435 22.38 9.57 20.15
N ALA A 436 21.13 9.17 20.39
CA ALA A 436 20.78 7.89 21.02
C ALA A 436 21.18 6.64 20.20
N SER A 437 21.21 6.74 18.86
CA SER A 437 21.62 5.65 17.97
C SER A 437 23.14 5.50 17.92
N GLN A 438 23.86 6.61 18.03
CA GLN A 438 25.32 6.61 18.14
C GLN A 438 25.76 6.13 19.53
N GLU A 439 25.14 6.61 20.60
CA GLU A 439 25.40 6.17 21.97
C GLU A 439 25.10 4.68 22.17
N ALA A 440 24.02 4.16 21.59
CA ALA A 440 23.70 2.73 21.65
C ALA A 440 24.67 1.88 20.80
N ALA A 441 25.09 2.37 19.62
CA ALA A 441 26.09 1.68 18.80
C ALA A 441 27.48 1.70 19.46
N GLU A 442 27.84 2.79 20.13
CA GLU A 442 29.06 2.92 20.92
C GLU A 442 28.97 2.07 22.19
N PHE A 443 27.82 2.00 22.87
CA PHE A 443 27.60 1.11 24.01
C PHE A 443 27.70 -0.37 23.61
N LEU A 444 27.06 -0.78 22.51
CA LEU A 444 27.16 -2.15 22.00
C LEU A 444 28.57 -2.46 21.52
N ALA A 445 29.26 -1.50 20.88
CA ALA A 445 30.64 -1.69 20.49
C ALA A 445 31.57 -1.78 21.71
N ASP A 446 31.35 -0.97 22.73
CA ASP A 446 32.11 -0.95 23.97
C ASP A 446 31.86 -2.24 24.78
N LEU A 447 30.62 -2.72 24.83
CA LEU A 447 30.22 -3.96 25.49
C LEU A 447 30.79 -5.19 24.77
N ILE A 448 30.66 -5.27 23.44
CA ILE A 448 30.99 -6.45 22.63
C ILE A 448 32.49 -6.50 22.28
N TYR A 449 33.11 -5.37 21.96
CA TYR A 449 34.49 -5.34 21.46
C TYR A 449 35.53 -4.89 22.46
N THR A 450 35.19 -3.99 23.39
CA THR A 450 36.16 -3.47 24.37
C THR A 450 35.98 -4.06 25.78
N LYS A 451 34.88 -4.78 26.02
CA LYS A 451 34.45 -5.28 27.33
C LYS A 451 34.33 -4.19 28.41
N LYS A 452 34.27 -2.92 28.02
CA LYS A 452 34.31 -1.75 28.92
C LYS A 452 33.12 -1.70 29.89
N TYR A 453 32.01 -2.34 29.55
CA TYR A 453 30.81 -2.44 30.39
C TYR A 453 30.49 -3.87 30.85
N ASP A 454 31.37 -4.85 30.58
CA ASP A 454 31.14 -6.29 30.83
C ASP A 454 30.85 -6.58 32.31
N GLU A 455 31.69 -6.06 33.22
CA GLU A 455 31.50 -6.24 34.68
C GLU A 455 30.23 -5.55 35.20
N LYS A 456 29.86 -4.41 34.61
CA LYS A 456 28.68 -3.66 35.00
C LYS A 456 27.40 -4.39 34.56
N VAL A 457 27.40 -4.97 33.36
CA VAL A 457 26.32 -5.81 32.84
C VAL A 457 26.19 -7.12 33.62
N LYS A 458 27.31 -7.80 33.94
CA LYS A 458 27.32 -8.99 34.82
C LYS A 458 26.76 -8.68 36.20
N SER A 459 27.08 -7.52 36.76
CA SER A 459 26.58 -7.10 38.08
C SER A 459 25.07 -6.83 38.11
N VAL A 460 24.49 -6.38 36.98
CA VAL A 460 23.07 -6.05 36.83
C VAL A 460 22.23 -7.28 36.53
N LEU A 461 22.73 -8.21 35.73
CA LEU A 461 21.98 -9.38 35.28
C LEU A 461 21.94 -10.54 36.29
N HIS A 462 22.63 -10.42 37.44
CA HIS A 462 22.66 -11.40 38.55
C HIS A 462 22.71 -12.88 38.12
N THR A 463 23.36 -13.15 36.99
CA THR A 463 23.50 -14.48 36.42
C THR A 463 24.92 -14.61 35.90
N ASN A 464 25.45 -15.84 35.93
CA ASN A 464 26.71 -16.20 35.27
C ASN A 464 26.53 -16.16 33.73
N PHE A 465 26.09 -15.02 33.21
CA PHE A 465 25.91 -14.80 31.79
C PHE A 465 27.30 -14.67 31.17
N ASP A 466 27.81 -15.79 30.69
CA ASP A 466 29.02 -15.82 29.89
C ASP A 466 28.67 -15.34 28.49
N VAL A 467 29.12 -14.12 28.16
CA VAL A 467 29.03 -13.58 26.79
C VAL A 467 29.61 -14.55 25.76
N ASN A 468 30.61 -15.36 26.15
CA ASN A 468 31.15 -16.39 25.27
C ASN A 468 30.13 -17.51 25.01
N ALA A 469 29.29 -17.90 25.97
CA ALA A 469 28.24 -18.90 25.76
C ALA A 469 27.16 -18.42 24.77
N LEU A 470 26.87 -17.11 24.71
CA LEU A 470 26.00 -16.54 23.67
C LEU A 470 26.66 -16.66 22.28
N LEU A 471 27.96 -16.39 22.20
CA LEU A 471 28.75 -16.46 20.97
C LEU A 471 29.02 -17.90 20.50
N GLU A 472 28.97 -18.88 21.42
CA GLU A 472 29.13 -20.30 21.12
C GLU A 472 27.83 -21.00 20.69
N ARG A 473 26.67 -20.33 20.75
CA ARG A 473 25.42 -20.88 20.21
C ARG A 473 25.59 -21.23 18.73
N GLU A 474 25.16 -22.43 18.33
CA GLU A 474 25.35 -22.96 16.97
C GLU A 474 24.90 -22.01 15.86
N VAL A 475 23.87 -21.20 16.12
CA VAL A 475 23.33 -20.22 15.18
C VAL A 475 24.25 -19.00 15.03
N LEU A 476 24.94 -18.60 16.10
CA LEU A 476 25.74 -17.37 16.15
C LEU A 476 27.22 -17.62 15.87
N LYS A 477 27.74 -18.81 16.18
CA LYS A 477 29.15 -19.19 16.00
C LYS A 477 29.66 -19.02 14.55
N PRO A 478 28.94 -19.44 13.48
CA PRO A 478 29.40 -19.24 12.10
C PRO A 478 29.42 -17.77 11.67
N ILE A 479 28.47 -16.97 12.19
CA ILE A 479 28.38 -15.53 11.93
C ILE A 479 29.52 -14.81 12.66
N TRP A 480 29.78 -15.21 13.90
CA TRP A 480 30.87 -14.71 14.73
C TRP A 480 32.23 -14.98 14.11
N ASP A 481 32.50 -16.23 13.69
CA ASP A 481 33.75 -16.63 13.01
C ASP A 481 33.99 -15.83 11.72
N LYS A 482 32.93 -15.49 11.00
CA LYS A 482 33.02 -14.68 9.78
C LYS A 482 33.36 -13.22 10.09
N LEU A 483 32.82 -12.67 11.17
CA LEU A 483 33.07 -11.29 11.61
C LEU A 483 34.47 -11.13 12.21
N THR A 484 34.92 -12.06 13.06
CA THR A 484 36.28 -12.07 13.62
C THR A 484 37.34 -12.25 12.53
N LYS A 485 37.17 -13.19 11.59
CA LYS A 485 38.07 -13.32 10.42
C LYS A 485 38.17 -12.02 9.60
N LYS A 486 37.06 -11.28 9.44
CA LYS A 486 37.03 -10.00 8.71
C LYS A 486 37.69 -8.87 9.51
N ALA A 487 37.50 -8.83 10.82
CA ALA A 487 38.13 -7.87 11.73
C ALA A 487 39.65 -8.10 11.78
N ASP A 488 40.11 -9.34 11.92
CA ASP A 488 41.52 -9.71 11.92
C ASP A 488 42.21 -9.36 10.60
N LYS A 489 41.54 -9.60 9.46
CA LYS A 489 42.06 -9.21 8.14
C LYS A 489 42.28 -7.70 8.06
N ARG A 490 41.35 -6.90 8.60
CA ARG A 490 41.45 -5.43 8.64
C ARG A 490 42.55 -4.96 9.60
N LEU A 491 42.71 -5.61 10.74
CA LEU A 491 43.76 -5.30 11.71
C LEU A 491 45.16 -5.62 11.15
N ARG A 492 45.29 -6.75 10.45
CA ARG A 492 46.51 -7.12 9.70
C ARG A 492 46.81 -6.12 8.58
N GLN A 493 45.79 -5.66 7.83
CA GLN A 493 45.96 -4.62 6.83
C GLN A 493 46.44 -3.30 7.45
N ARG A 494 45.86 -2.85 8.57
CA ARG A 494 46.31 -1.65 9.29
C ARG A 494 47.75 -1.76 9.77
N ARG A 495 48.13 -2.90 10.37
CA ARG A 495 49.52 -3.17 10.81
C ARG A 495 50.50 -3.17 9.64
N ARG A 496 50.10 -3.71 8.49
CA ARG A 496 50.91 -3.63 7.25
C ARG A 496 51.07 -2.17 6.81
N SER A 497 49.98 -1.42 6.69
CA SER A 497 50.03 0.00 6.31
C SER A 497 50.88 0.85 7.27
N GLN A 498 50.80 0.60 8.58
CA GLN A 498 51.64 1.29 9.57
C GLN A 498 53.12 0.90 9.45
N ARG A 499 53.45 -0.39 9.26
CA ARG A 499 54.84 -0.82 9.01
C ARG A 499 55.40 -0.22 7.72
N THR A 500 54.60 -0.14 6.67
CA THR A 500 55.02 0.52 5.42
C THR A 500 55.29 2.00 5.69
N LYS A 501 54.43 2.69 6.44
CA LYS A 501 54.59 4.12 6.78
C LYS A 501 55.85 4.41 7.61
N VAL A 502 56.19 3.53 8.57
CA VAL A 502 57.41 3.66 9.39
C VAL A 502 58.68 3.43 8.58
N ARG A 503 58.65 2.54 7.57
CA ARG A 503 59.79 2.26 6.69
C ARG A 503 60.13 3.42 5.74
N TRP A 504 59.18 4.32 5.47
CA TRP A 504 59.41 5.54 4.68
C TRP A 504 59.84 6.76 5.52
N MET A 505 59.83 6.65 6.85
CA MET A 505 60.19 7.73 7.77
C MET A 505 61.58 7.57 8.40
N THR A 506 62.29 6.49 8.09
CA THR A 506 63.70 6.33 8.46
C THR A 506 64.55 6.82 7.28
N PRO A 507 65.34 7.89 7.41
CA PRO A 507 66.27 8.30 6.37
C PRO A 507 67.27 7.17 6.13
N PRO A 508 67.73 6.95 4.89
CA PRO A 508 68.86 6.05 4.66
C PRO A 508 70.09 6.59 5.38
N LEU A 509 70.78 5.71 6.12
CA LEU A 509 72.10 5.97 6.69
C LEU A 509 73.16 6.09 5.60
#